data_AF-A0A143XLQ2-F1
#
_entry.id   AF-A0A143XLQ2-F1
#
_cell.length_a   1.000
_cell.length_b   1.000
_cell.length_c   1.000
_cell.angle_alpha   90.00
_cell.angle_beta   90.00
_cell.angle_gamma   90.00
#
_symmetry.space_group_name_H-M   'P 1'
#
loop_
_entity.id
_entity.type
_entity.pdbx_description
1 polymer ?
#
loop_
_entity_poly.entity_id
_entity_poly.type
_entity_poly.pdbx_seq_one_letter_code
_entity_poly.pdbx_strand_id
1 'polypeptide(L)'
;MTFFEEIPQADLLLCILQCLTIAVTLSLGISNVVLSRRIQKGRNIVDITTRYRLERMKAQQDAMRRLLVHASPVGMRLDAASAARTAGGAIEAAAAFETLLHAHFDRDRELIEAARRTALLAAEFAQSLAADGATPEQERQLAEQLHRTSRLNDMYVAAEWSRIKRETEGRNTKTEEWYVAYDDVRRRCADMERRLQVQEPLCEK
;
A
#
# COMPACT_ATOMS: atom_id res chain seq x y z
N MET A 1 -7.53 -68.89 -46.30
CA MET A 1 -6.83 -68.79 -44.99
C MET A 1 -7.22 -67.48 -44.34
N THR A 2 -8.18 -67.53 -43.44
CA THR A 2 -8.55 -66.41 -42.58
C THR A 2 -8.37 -66.90 -41.15
N PHE A 3 -7.17 -66.66 -40.59
CA PHE A 3 -6.93 -66.79 -39.16
C PHE A 3 -7.53 -65.57 -38.49
N PHE A 4 -8.83 -65.62 -38.18
CA PHE A 4 -9.39 -64.80 -37.11
C PHE A 4 -9.29 -65.64 -35.85
N GLU A 5 -8.22 -65.44 -35.09
CA GLU A 5 -8.17 -65.91 -33.71
C GLU A 5 -9.29 -65.20 -32.94
N GLU A 6 -10.30 -65.96 -32.53
CA GLU A 6 -11.32 -65.52 -31.59
C GLU A 6 -10.62 -65.23 -30.26
N ILE A 7 -10.34 -63.95 -29.98
CA ILE A 7 -9.93 -63.52 -28.65
C ILE A 7 -11.09 -63.91 -27.70
N PRO A 8 -10.85 -64.75 -26.67
CA PRO A 8 -11.92 -65.15 -25.77
C PRO A 8 -12.52 -63.90 -25.13
N GLN A 9 -13.85 -63.81 -25.08
CA GLN A 9 -14.58 -62.60 -24.66
C GLN A 9 -14.10 -62.01 -23.32
N ALA A 10 -13.56 -62.85 -22.43
CA ALA A 10 -12.95 -62.44 -21.17
C ALA A 10 -11.69 -61.56 -21.35
N ASP A 11 -10.83 -61.88 -22.33
CA ASP A 11 -9.60 -61.13 -22.63
C ASP A 11 -9.90 -59.80 -23.31
N LEU A 12 -10.95 -59.76 -24.15
CA LEU A 12 -11.43 -58.51 -24.75
C LEU A 12 -11.98 -57.55 -23.69
N LEU A 13 -12.77 -58.06 -22.73
CA LEU A 13 -13.31 -57.26 -21.63
C LEU A 13 -12.18 -56.71 -20.73
N LEU A 14 -11.15 -57.53 -20.47
CA LEU A 14 -9.97 -57.15 -19.69
C LEU A 14 -9.20 -56.03 -20.38
N CYS A 15 -8.99 -56.14 -21.70
CA CYS A 15 -8.35 -55.10 -22.51
C CYS A 15 -9.14 -53.79 -22.50
N ILE A 16 -10.46 -53.84 -22.62
CA ILE A 16 -11.32 -52.64 -22.56
C ILE A 16 -11.21 -51.95 -21.19
N LEU A 17 -11.26 -52.73 -20.09
CA LEU A 17 -11.10 -52.24 -18.72
C LEU A 17 -9.73 -51.62 -18.48
N GLN A 18 -8.65 -52.22 -19.00
CA GLN A 18 -7.30 -51.67 -18.90
C GLN A 18 -7.18 -50.36 -19.67
N CYS A 19 -7.69 -50.30 -20.90
CA CYS A 19 -7.71 -49.06 -21.70
C CYS A 19 -8.49 -47.93 -21.01
N LEU A 20 -9.66 -48.22 -20.44
CA LEU A 20 -10.44 -47.27 -19.66
C LEU A 20 -9.69 -46.79 -18.41
N THR A 21 -9.07 -47.72 -17.68
CA THR A 21 -8.30 -47.39 -16.47
C THR A 21 -7.11 -46.49 -16.80
N ILE A 22 -6.38 -46.79 -17.87
CA ILE A 22 -5.27 -45.97 -18.36
C ILE A 22 -5.76 -44.58 -18.78
N ALA A 23 -6.84 -44.50 -19.54
CA ALA A 23 -7.41 -43.24 -20.01
C ALA A 23 -7.89 -42.34 -18.85
N VAL A 24 -8.57 -42.92 -17.85
CA VAL A 24 -9.01 -42.19 -16.65
C VAL A 24 -7.82 -41.72 -15.83
N THR A 25 -6.82 -42.58 -15.62
CA THR A 25 -5.62 -42.25 -14.83
C THR A 25 -4.81 -41.13 -15.50
N LEU A 26 -4.61 -41.20 -16.81
CA LEU A 26 -3.96 -40.13 -17.59
C LEU A 26 -4.74 -38.82 -17.52
N SER A 27 -6.07 -38.87 -17.67
CA SER A 27 -6.93 -37.69 -17.64
C SER A 27 -6.90 -37.00 -16.27
N LEU A 28 -6.94 -37.78 -15.18
CA LEU A 28 -6.80 -37.28 -13.81
C LEU A 28 -5.40 -36.72 -13.57
N GLY A 29 -4.35 -37.38 -14.06
CA GLY A 29 -2.97 -36.92 -13.96
C GLY A 29 -2.76 -35.56 -14.63
N ILE A 30 -3.24 -35.41 -15.88
CA ILE A 30 -3.16 -34.15 -16.63
C ILE A 30 -3.97 -33.06 -15.93
N SER A 31 -5.20 -33.38 -15.49
CA SER A 31 -6.05 -32.42 -14.77
C SER A 31 -5.39 -31.92 -13.49
N ASN A 32 -4.76 -32.81 -12.73
CA ASN A 32 -4.05 -32.47 -11.51
C ASN A 32 -2.81 -31.59 -11.79
N VAL A 33 -2.05 -31.88 -12.86
CA VAL A 33 -0.91 -31.06 -13.27
C VAL A 33 -1.36 -29.66 -13.70
N VAL A 34 -2.44 -29.55 -14.48
CA VAL A 34 -2.98 -28.26 -14.93
C VAL A 34 -3.49 -27.45 -13.74
N LEU A 35 -4.24 -28.09 -12.83
CA LEU A 35 -4.78 -27.45 -11.63
C LEU A 35 -3.64 -26.97 -10.71
N SER A 36 -2.66 -27.83 -10.45
CA SER A 36 -1.48 -27.51 -9.63
C SER A 36 -0.68 -26.35 -10.23
N ARG A 37 -0.46 -26.34 -11.55
CA ARG A 37 0.20 -25.22 -12.23
C ARG A 37 -0.59 -23.91 -12.10
N ARG A 38 -1.92 -23.95 -12.24
CA ARG A 38 -2.77 -22.75 -12.05
C ARG A 38 -2.70 -22.23 -10.62
N ILE A 39 -2.78 -23.12 -9.63
CA ILE A 39 -2.69 -22.77 -8.20
C ILE A 39 -1.31 -22.16 -7.89
N GLN A 40 -0.22 -22.78 -8.36
CA GLN A 40 1.14 -22.26 -8.18
C GLN A 40 1.33 -20.91 -8.85
N LYS A 41 0.86 -20.74 -10.10
CA LYS A 41 0.92 -19.45 -10.80
C LYS A 41 0.15 -18.37 -10.04
N GLY A 42 -1.04 -18.70 -9.51
CA GLY A 42 -1.83 -17.80 -8.68
C GLY A 42 -1.09 -17.36 -7.41
N ARG A 43 -0.51 -18.32 -6.67
CA ARG A 43 0.31 -18.04 -5.48
C ARG A 43 1.52 -17.18 -5.79
N ASN A 44 2.27 -17.49 -6.85
CA ASN A 44 3.44 -16.71 -7.24
C ASN A 44 3.09 -15.26 -7.58
N ILE A 45 1.95 -15.01 -8.24
CA ILE A 45 1.49 -13.64 -8.53
C ILE A 45 1.21 -12.89 -7.22
N VAL A 46 0.45 -13.50 -6.30
CA VAL A 46 0.13 -12.91 -5.00
C VAL A 46 1.40 -12.61 -4.20
N ASP A 47 2.38 -13.52 -4.19
CA ASP A 47 3.64 -13.33 -3.48
C ASP A 47 4.45 -12.15 -4.05
N ILE A 48 4.55 -12.05 -5.38
CA ILE A 48 5.25 -10.95 -6.05
C ILE A 48 4.54 -9.62 -5.79
N THR A 49 3.22 -9.56 -5.95
CA THR A 49 2.46 -8.32 -5.73
C THR A 49 2.52 -7.86 -4.27
N THR A 50 2.39 -8.80 -3.33
CA THR A 50 2.46 -8.51 -1.89
C THR A 50 3.85 -7.99 -1.52
N ARG A 51 4.92 -8.59 -2.05
CA ARG A 51 6.30 -8.13 -1.83
C ARG A 51 6.51 -6.71 -2.35
N TYR A 52 6.10 -6.44 -3.59
CA TYR A 52 6.19 -5.10 -4.16
C TYR A 52 5.45 -4.05 -3.32
N ARG A 53 4.24 -4.38 -2.82
CA ARG A 53 3.47 -3.50 -1.94
C ARG A 53 4.19 -3.22 -0.63
N LEU A 54 4.78 -4.24 0.00
CA LEU A 54 5.56 -4.09 1.23
C LEU A 54 6.78 -3.19 1.01
N GLU A 55 7.51 -3.38 -0.08
CA GLU A 55 8.68 -2.55 -0.43
C GLU A 55 8.27 -1.10 -0.68
N ARG A 56 7.20 -0.89 -1.46
CA ARG A 56 6.64 0.45 -1.73
C ARG A 56 6.19 1.14 -0.44
N MET A 57 5.47 0.43 0.42
CA MET A 57 4.99 0.96 1.71
C MET A 57 6.16 1.32 2.63
N LYS A 58 7.21 0.50 2.67
CA LYS A 58 8.44 0.81 3.42
C LYS A 58 9.09 2.09 2.90
N ALA A 59 9.24 2.22 1.58
CA ALA A 59 9.78 3.43 0.96
C ALA A 59 8.91 4.67 1.23
N GLN A 60 7.58 4.51 1.23
CA GLN A 60 6.64 5.57 1.58
C GLN A 60 6.79 6.02 3.05
N GLN A 61 6.91 5.07 3.98
CA GLN A 61 7.15 5.38 5.39
C GLN A 61 8.50 6.06 5.61
N ASP A 62 9.54 5.63 4.89
CA ASP A 62 10.86 6.29 4.92
C ASP A 62 10.78 7.73 4.37
N ALA A 63 10.04 7.95 3.28
CA ALA A 63 9.79 9.28 2.74
C ALA A 63 9.01 10.16 3.74
N MET A 64 7.95 9.63 4.36
CA MET A 64 7.19 10.34 5.40
C MET A 64 8.08 10.71 6.58
N ARG A 65 8.92 9.78 7.07
CA ARG A 65 9.85 10.04 8.17
C ARG A 65 10.81 11.18 7.83
N ARG A 66 11.37 11.19 6.62
CA ARG A 66 12.23 12.29 6.14
C ARG A 66 11.46 13.60 6.11
N LEU A 67 10.23 13.59 5.59
CA LEU A 67 9.37 14.77 5.55
C LEU A 67 9.10 15.33 6.95
N LEU A 68 8.77 14.47 7.93
CA LEU A 68 8.54 14.87 9.33
C LEU A 68 9.77 15.53 9.95
N VAL A 69 10.97 14.99 9.70
CA VAL A 69 12.22 15.53 10.23
C VAL A 69 12.56 16.87 9.56
N HIS A 70 12.46 16.92 8.24
CA HIS A 70 12.92 18.05 7.44
C HIS A 70 11.93 19.21 7.36
N ALA A 71 10.64 18.97 7.56
CA ALA A 71 9.62 20.01 7.64
C ALA A 71 9.28 20.41 9.09
N SER A 72 10.07 19.96 10.08
CA SER A 72 9.88 20.33 11.48
C SER A 72 10.32 21.79 11.73
N PRO A 73 9.41 22.68 12.19
CA PRO A 73 9.77 24.06 12.49
C PRO A 73 10.86 24.19 13.55
N VAL A 74 10.90 23.25 14.51
CA VAL A 74 11.92 23.19 15.57
C VAL A 74 13.32 22.97 14.98
N GLY A 75 13.45 22.05 14.03
CA GLY A 75 14.73 21.77 13.36
C GLY A 75 15.20 22.90 12.45
N MET A 76 14.24 23.63 11.87
CA MET A 76 14.50 24.78 11.01
C MET A 76 15.04 25.99 11.75
N ARG A 77 14.66 26.19 13.03
CA ARG A 77 15.08 27.35 13.84
C ARG A 77 16.52 27.33 14.37
N LEU A 78 17.29 26.27 14.10
CA LEU A 78 18.67 26.17 14.62
C LEU A 78 19.60 27.25 14.05
N ASP A 79 19.63 27.39 12.72
CA ASP A 79 20.37 28.43 12.00
C ASP A 79 19.86 28.52 10.55
N ALA A 80 20.17 29.60 9.83
CA ALA A 80 19.71 29.83 8.46
C ALA A 80 20.19 28.75 7.47
N ALA A 81 21.39 28.20 7.66
CA ALA A 81 21.90 27.13 6.80
C ALA A 81 21.18 25.81 7.08
N SER A 82 20.77 25.56 8.32
CA SER A 82 19.93 24.45 8.74
C SER A 82 18.53 24.58 8.14
N ALA A 83 17.93 25.76 8.18
CA ALA A 83 16.63 26.03 7.55
C ALA A 83 16.65 25.72 6.05
N ALA A 84 17.68 26.17 5.32
CA ALA A 84 17.81 25.89 3.89
C ALA A 84 18.01 24.38 3.59
N ARG A 85 18.88 23.70 4.35
CA ARG A 85 19.10 22.24 4.19
C ARG A 85 17.85 21.43 4.49
N THR A 86 17.14 21.78 5.56
CA THR A 86 15.92 21.08 5.98
C THR A 86 14.79 21.30 4.98
N ALA A 87 14.59 22.53 4.47
CA ALA A 87 13.64 22.78 3.38
C ALA A 87 13.97 21.97 2.11
N GLY A 88 15.24 21.88 1.71
CA GLY A 88 15.67 21.03 0.60
C GLY A 88 15.32 19.55 0.81
N GLY A 89 15.62 19.02 2.00
CA GLY A 89 15.26 17.65 2.37
C GLY A 89 13.75 17.38 2.39
N ALA A 90 12.93 18.39 2.73
CA ALA A 90 11.48 18.28 2.67
C ALA A 90 10.96 18.20 1.22
N ILE A 91 11.56 18.96 0.30
CA ILE A 91 11.23 18.90 -1.13
C ILE A 91 11.60 17.52 -1.71
N GLU A 92 12.79 17.01 -1.41
CA GLU A 92 13.20 15.67 -1.84
C GLU A 92 12.27 14.58 -1.30
N ALA A 93 11.90 14.69 -0.02
CA ALA A 93 10.97 13.76 0.61
C ALA A 93 9.57 13.81 -0.04
N ALA A 94 9.07 15.00 -0.38
CA ALA A 94 7.80 15.16 -1.08
C ALA A 94 7.86 14.58 -2.51
N ALA A 95 8.95 14.83 -3.24
CA ALA A 95 9.15 14.25 -4.57
C ALA A 95 9.18 12.71 -4.56
N ALA A 96 9.68 12.10 -3.48
CA ALA A 96 9.62 10.64 -3.33
C ALA A 96 8.18 10.11 -3.38
N PHE A 97 7.19 10.82 -2.82
CA PHE A 97 5.77 10.41 -2.92
C PHE A 97 5.28 10.39 -4.37
N GLU A 98 5.67 11.37 -5.19
CA GLU A 98 5.30 11.42 -6.62
C GLU A 98 5.86 10.23 -7.41
N THR A 99 7.00 9.68 -6.98
CA THR A 99 7.59 8.49 -7.62
C THR A 99 6.99 7.17 -7.13
N LEU A 100 6.53 7.13 -5.88
CA LEU A 100 6.03 5.91 -5.23
C LEU A 100 4.53 5.69 -5.45
N LEU A 101 3.78 6.78 -5.62
CA LEU A 101 2.33 6.78 -5.71
C LEU A 101 1.87 7.21 -7.10
N HIS A 102 0.66 6.80 -7.49
CA HIS A 102 0.14 7.09 -8.82
C HIS A 102 -0.96 8.16 -8.75
N ALA A 103 -0.65 9.37 -9.22
CA ALA A 103 -1.55 10.52 -9.17
C ALA A 103 -2.90 10.32 -9.92
N HIS A 104 -3.03 9.26 -10.73
CA HIS A 104 -4.30 8.87 -11.35
C HIS A 104 -5.33 8.33 -10.36
N PHE A 105 -4.92 7.95 -9.14
CA PHE A 105 -5.84 7.55 -8.08
C PHE A 105 -6.07 8.71 -7.11
N ASP A 106 -7.33 9.03 -6.83
CA ASP A 106 -7.69 10.19 -6.00
C ASP A 106 -7.07 10.17 -4.60
N ARG A 107 -6.95 8.99 -3.99
CA ARG A 107 -6.38 8.84 -2.64
C ARG A 107 -4.85 9.00 -2.63
N ASP A 108 -4.18 8.50 -3.67
CA ASP A 108 -2.75 8.72 -3.88
C ASP A 108 -2.48 10.21 -4.12
N ARG A 109 -3.30 10.85 -4.96
CA ARG A 109 -3.22 12.29 -5.25
C ARG A 109 -3.39 13.14 -3.99
N GLU A 110 -4.35 12.83 -3.12
CA GLU A 110 -4.57 13.56 -1.85
C GLU A 110 -3.31 13.55 -0.97
N LEU A 111 -2.61 12.41 -0.90
CA LEU A 111 -1.37 12.29 -0.12
C LEU A 111 -0.18 13.00 -0.80
N ILE A 112 -0.04 12.87 -2.12
CA ILE A 112 0.99 13.58 -2.90
C ILE A 112 0.84 15.10 -2.74
N GLU A 113 -0.37 15.63 -2.91
CA GLU A 113 -0.66 17.07 -2.79
C GLU A 113 -0.41 17.57 -1.36
N ALA A 114 -0.76 16.76 -0.35
CA ALA A 114 -0.49 17.10 1.05
C ALA A 114 1.02 17.18 1.33
N ALA A 115 1.81 16.20 0.86
CA ALA A 115 3.26 16.19 1.01
C ALA A 115 3.92 17.36 0.28
N ARG A 116 3.50 17.65 -0.96
CA ARG A 116 3.97 18.80 -1.73
C ARG A 116 3.66 20.13 -1.02
N ARG A 117 2.46 20.27 -0.48
CA ARG A 117 2.08 21.47 0.28
C ARG A 117 2.91 21.63 1.55
N THR A 118 3.18 20.55 2.26
CA THR A 118 4.10 20.56 3.42
C THR A 118 5.50 21.06 3.01
N ALA A 119 6.06 20.56 1.91
CA ALA A 119 7.37 20.97 1.44
C ALA A 119 7.41 22.45 0.99
N LEU A 120 6.35 22.95 0.36
CA LEU A 120 6.24 24.37 -0.01
C LEU A 120 6.21 25.28 1.24
N LEU A 121 5.38 24.95 2.23
CA LEU A 121 5.32 25.72 3.48
C LEU A 121 6.65 25.67 4.24
N ALA A 122 7.33 24.52 4.23
CA ALA A 122 8.67 24.37 4.78
C ALA A 122 9.69 25.30 4.10
N ALA A 123 9.66 25.39 2.77
CA ALA A 123 10.53 26.30 2.01
C ALA A 123 10.20 27.78 2.28
N GLU A 124 8.92 28.16 2.30
CA GLU A 124 8.47 29.51 2.63
C GLU A 124 8.90 29.93 4.05
N PHE A 125 8.74 29.03 5.02
CA PHE A 125 9.16 29.26 6.40
C PHE A 125 10.67 29.41 6.51
N ALA A 126 11.46 28.56 5.83
CA ALA A 126 12.91 28.67 5.81
C ALA A 126 13.40 29.98 5.18
N GLN A 127 12.77 30.44 4.08
CA GLN A 127 13.07 31.74 3.48
C GLN A 127 12.73 32.90 4.43
N SER A 128 11.59 32.81 5.11
CA SER A 128 11.18 33.82 6.10
C SER A 128 12.14 33.88 7.29
N LEU A 129 12.65 32.72 7.75
CA LEU A 129 13.68 32.66 8.80
C LEU A 129 14.98 33.33 8.37
N ALA A 130 15.43 33.09 7.13
CA ALA A 130 16.65 33.70 6.61
C ALA A 130 16.56 35.22 6.44
N ALA A 131 15.33 35.75 6.32
CA ALA A 131 15.05 37.18 6.22
C ALA A 131 14.64 37.81 7.57
N ASP A 132 14.79 37.10 8.69
CA ASP A 132 14.33 37.51 10.03
C ASP A 132 12.83 37.89 10.09
N GLY A 133 12.02 37.35 9.18
CA GLY A 133 10.61 37.67 8.99
C GLY A 133 9.64 36.53 9.32
N ALA A 134 10.12 35.42 9.88
CA ALA A 134 9.28 34.27 10.20
C ALA A 134 8.27 34.59 11.32
N THR A 135 6.98 34.38 11.02
CA THR A 135 5.89 34.65 11.96
C THR A 135 5.45 33.39 12.71
N PRO A 136 4.91 33.51 13.93
CA PRO A 136 4.28 32.38 14.64
C PRO A 136 3.15 31.72 13.85
N GLU A 137 2.44 32.50 13.02
CA GLU A 137 1.34 31.99 12.19
C GLU A 137 1.85 31.06 11.08
N GLN A 138 2.94 31.42 10.39
CA GLN A 138 3.56 30.55 9.39
C GLN A 138 4.05 29.22 9.99
N GLU A 139 4.64 29.28 11.18
CA GLU A 139 5.05 28.08 11.91
C GLU A 139 3.84 27.19 12.25
N ARG A 140 2.76 27.80 12.76
CA ARG A 140 1.52 27.09 13.09
C ARG A 140 0.94 26.43 11.84
N GLN A 141 0.85 27.14 10.73
CA GLN A 141 0.35 26.61 9.46
C GLN A 141 1.18 25.43 8.95
N LEU A 142 2.52 25.52 9.05
CA LEU A 142 3.42 24.42 8.71
C LEU A 142 3.19 23.21 9.62
N ALA A 143 3.09 23.42 10.93
CA ALA A 143 2.85 22.34 11.90
C ALA A 143 1.49 21.66 11.68
N GLU A 144 0.43 22.42 11.44
CA GLU A 144 -0.91 21.90 11.14
C GLU A 144 -0.92 21.11 9.83
N GLN A 145 -0.27 21.61 8.78
CA GLN A 145 -0.16 20.91 7.50
C GLN A 145 0.70 19.65 7.64
N LEU A 146 1.79 19.68 8.41
CA LEU A 146 2.63 18.50 8.68
C LEU A 146 1.83 17.42 9.41
N HIS A 147 1.05 17.81 10.42
CA HIS A 147 0.17 16.91 11.15
C HIS A 147 -0.88 16.29 10.22
N ARG A 148 -1.52 17.10 9.37
CA ARG A 148 -2.49 16.63 8.37
C ARG A 148 -1.86 15.60 7.42
N THR A 149 -0.67 15.87 6.89
CA THR A 149 0.03 14.97 5.97
C THR A 149 0.39 13.65 6.67
N SER A 150 0.89 13.71 7.91
CA SER A 150 1.16 12.51 8.71
C SER A 150 -0.09 11.65 8.88
N ARG A 151 -1.21 12.27 9.25
CA ARG A 151 -2.47 11.57 9.44
C ARG A 151 -2.97 10.90 8.15
N LEU A 152 -2.88 11.59 7.01
CA LEU A 152 -3.22 11.02 5.70
C LEU A 152 -2.36 9.78 5.38
N ASN A 153 -1.06 9.88 5.66
CA ASN A 153 -0.13 8.77 5.47
C ASN A 153 -0.47 7.57 6.39
N ASP A 154 -0.80 7.81 7.65
CA ASP A 154 -1.15 6.74 8.60
C ASP A 154 -2.43 6.00 8.18
N MET A 155 -3.44 6.74 7.71
CA MET A 155 -4.67 6.15 7.17
C MET A 155 -4.38 5.30 5.93
N TYR A 156 -3.51 5.79 5.05
CA TYR A 156 -3.09 5.08 3.84
C TYR A 156 -2.37 3.77 4.18
N VAL A 157 -1.40 3.83 5.09
CA VAL A 157 -0.63 2.66 5.56
C VAL A 157 -1.54 1.64 6.24
N ALA A 158 -2.51 2.07 7.06
CA ALA A 158 -3.45 1.16 7.71
C ALA A 158 -4.36 0.42 6.70
N ALA A 159 -4.79 1.11 5.64
CA ALA A 159 -5.56 0.50 4.55
C ALA A 159 -4.71 -0.51 3.76
N GLU A 160 -3.46 -0.17 3.44
CA GLU A 160 -2.55 -1.05 2.72
C GLU A 160 -2.20 -2.31 3.54
N TRP A 161 -1.99 -2.18 4.86
CA TRP A 161 -1.80 -3.34 5.74
C TRP A 161 -3.02 -4.26 5.75
N SER A 162 -4.23 -3.71 5.74
CA SER A 162 -5.46 -4.50 5.69
C SER A 162 -5.56 -5.31 4.41
N ARG A 163 -5.11 -4.74 3.28
CA ARG A 163 -5.02 -5.43 1.99
C ARG A 163 -3.94 -6.50 1.98
N ILE A 164 -2.73 -6.18 2.42
CA ILE A 164 -1.61 -7.13 2.50
C ILE A 164 -2.02 -8.34 3.33
N LYS A 165 -2.67 -8.13 4.48
CA LYS A 165 -3.17 -9.22 5.32
C LYS A 165 -4.13 -10.15 4.55
N ARG A 166 -5.10 -9.59 3.83
CA ARG A 166 -6.05 -10.38 3.02
C ARG A 166 -5.36 -11.15 1.90
N GLU A 167 -4.40 -10.53 1.22
CA GLU A 167 -3.60 -11.15 0.16
C GLU A 167 -2.75 -12.31 0.72
N THR A 168 -2.13 -12.14 1.89
CA THR A 168 -1.38 -13.23 2.56
C THR A 168 -2.27 -14.39 3.03
N GLU A 169 -3.56 -14.14 3.29
CA GLU A 169 -4.56 -15.18 3.56
C GLU A 169 -5.07 -15.88 2.29
N GLY A 170 -4.52 -15.54 1.12
CA GLY A 170 -4.90 -16.12 -0.18
C GLY A 170 -6.13 -15.48 -0.83
N ARG A 171 -6.62 -14.35 -0.30
CA ARG A 171 -7.75 -13.61 -0.87
C ARG A 171 -7.24 -12.57 -1.85
N ASN A 172 -7.68 -12.63 -3.10
CA ASN A 172 -7.35 -11.59 -4.06
C ASN A 172 -8.12 -10.31 -3.71
N THR A 173 -7.41 -9.23 -3.42
CA THR A 173 -8.03 -7.94 -3.07
C THR A 173 -8.02 -7.02 -4.28
N LYS A 174 -9.21 -6.67 -4.77
CA LYS A 174 -9.35 -5.71 -5.88
C LYS A 174 -9.09 -4.28 -5.41
N THR A 175 -8.83 -3.38 -6.36
CA THR A 175 -8.58 -1.96 -6.06
C THR A 175 -9.80 -1.30 -5.41
N GLU A 176 -11.02 -1.65 -5.82
CA GLU A 176 -12.26 -1.12 -5.24
C GLU A 176 -12.42 -1.52 -3.77
N GLU A 177 -12.04 -2.76 -3.41
CA GLU A 177 -12.08 -3.23 -2.03
C GLU A 177 -11.09 -2.49 -1.14
N TRP A 178 -9.96 -2.06 -1.70
CA TRP A 178 -9.00 -1.21 -1.01
C TRP A 178 -9.56 0.20 -0.76
N TYR A 179 -10.28 0.79 -1.72
CA TYR A 179 -10.93 2.09 -1.51
C TYR A 179 -11.96 2.06 -0.39
N VAL A 180 -12.78 1.01 -0.34
CA VAL A 180 -13.75 0.83 0.75
C VAL A 180 -13.02 0.72 2.09
N ALA A 181 -11.95 -0.08 2.16
CA ALA A 181 -11.16 -0.21 3.38
C ALA A 181 -10.51 1.11 3.81
N TYR A 182 -10.00 1.91 2.86
CA TYR A 182 -9.44 3.23 3.12
C TYR A 182 -10.51 4.18 3.67
N ASP A 183 -11.67 4.26 3.04
CA ASP A 183 -12.76 5.12 3.50
C ASP A 183 -13.32 4.69 4.86
N ASP A 184 -13.30 3.39 5.18
CA ASP A 184 -13.61 2.87 6.52
C ASP A 184 -12.59 3.30 7.59
N VAL A 185 -11.30 3.29 7.26
CA VAL A 185 -10.25 3.84 8.14
C VAL A 185 -10.47 5.33 8.35
N ARG A 186 -10.69 6.09 7.27
CA ARG A 186 -10.92 7.54 7.30
C ARG A 186 -12.11 7.91 8.19
N ARG A 187 -13.23 7.19 8.06
CA ARG A 187 -14.42 7.41 8.91
C ARG A 187 -14.12 7.15 10.39
N ARG A 188 -13.44 6.05 10.72
CA ARG A 188 -13.07 5.72 12.11
C ARG A 188 -12.13 6.76 12.72
N CYS A 189 -11.15 7.26 11.96
CA CYS A 189 -10.30 8.35 12.41
C CYS A 189 -11.12 9.62 12.71
N ALA A 190 -12.03 10.00 11.82
CA ALA A 190 -12.89 11.17 12.01
C ALA A 190 -13.87 11.02 13.20
N ASP A 191 -14.36 9.81 13.47
CA ASP A 191 -15.21 9.53 14.65
C ASP A 191 -14.40 9.60 15.95
N MET A 192 -13.17 9.10 15.95
CA MET A 192 -12.27 9.17 17.10
C MET A 192 -11.92 10.62 17.44
N GLU A 193 -11.59 11.44 16.44
CA GLU A 193 -11.32 12.87 16.63
C GLU A 193 -12.52 13.61 17.21
N ARG A 194 -13.73 13.34 16.71
CA ARG A 194 -14.96 13.90 17.27
C ARG A 194 -15.15 13.52 18.74
N ARG A 195 -14.83 12.27 19.12
CA ARG A 195 -14.93 11.83 20.53
C ARG A 195 -13.89 12.51 21.42
N LEU A 196 -12.67 12.72 20.94
CA LEU A 196 -11.61 13.41 21.68
C LEU A 196 -11.96 14.89 21.89
N GLN A 197 -12.48 15.58 20.87
CA GLN A 197 -12.94 16.96 20.98
C GLN A 197 -14.14 17.12 21.94
N VAL A 198 -15.01 16.10 22.04
CA VAL A 198 -16.12 16.09 23.02
C VAL A 198 -15.64 15.84 24.45
N GLN A 199 -14.42 15.32 24.65
CA GLN A 199 -13.82 15.10 25.98
C GLN A 199 -12.98 16.27 26.49
N GLU A 200 -12.49 17.16 25.62
CA GLU A 200 -11.72 18.35 26.00
C GLU A 200 -12.46 19.45 26.80
N PRO A 201 -13.81 19.64 26.78
CA PRO A 201 -14.45 20.69 27.58
C PRO A 201 -14.60 20.37 29.07
N LEU A 202 -13.98 19.29 29.59
CA LEU A 202 -14.13 18.86 31.00
C LEU A 202 -12.85 18.98 31.84
N CYS A 203 -11.72 19.40 31.27
CA CYS A 203 -10.44 19.55 31.98
C CYS A 203 -10.02 21.00 32.27
N GLU A 204 -10.92 21.98 32.12
CA GLU A 204 -10.72 23.29 32.73
C GLU A 204 -11.33 23.33 34.14
N LYS A 205 -10.51 23.02 35.14
CA LYS A 205 -10.66 23.46 36.54
C LYS A 205 -9.30 23.73 37.17
#